data_AF-A0AA95BVG3-F1
#
_entry.id   AF-A0AA95BVG3-F1
#
_cell.length_a   1.000
_cell.length_b   1.000
_cell.length_c   1.000
_cell.angle_alpha   90.00
_cell.angle_beta   90.00
_cell.angle_gamma   90.00
#
_symmetry.space_group_name_H-M   'P 1'
#
loop_
_entity.id
_entity.type
_entity.pdbx_description
1 polymer ?
#
loop_
_entity_poly.entity_id
_entity_poly.type
_entity_poly.pdbx_seq_one_letter_code
_entity_poly.pdbx_strand_id
1 'polypeptide(L)'
;MITNQIYNEDCLEALKRVPDNSVDCIITDPPYFLGMTHNGQKGSFKDLSICKPFYRDLFQEFNRVKKPGACVYFFTDWRGYAFLLSVV
;
A
#
# COMPACT_ATOMS: atom_id res chain seq x y z
N MET A 1 11.69 -7.69 13.68
CA MET A 1 10.27 -7.92 14.03
C MET A 1 10.08 -9.39 14.38
N ILE A 2 9.01 -9.72 15.11
CA ILE A 2 8.65 -11.10 15.46
C ILE A 2 7.71 -11.62 14.37
N THR A 3 7.96 -12.82 13.86
CA THR A 3 7.10 -13.45 12.85
C THR A 3 5.76 -13.85 13.44
N ASN A 4 4.71 -13.89 12.62
CA ASN A 4 3.33 -14.29 12.98
C ASN A 4 2.66 -13.41 14.06
N GLN A 5 3.06 -12.15 14.16
CA GLN A 5 2.43 -11.15 15.02
C GLN A 5 1.76 -10.06 14.18
N ILE A 6 0.57 -9.62 14.60
CA ILE A 6 -0.10 -8.46 14.03
C ILE A 6 0.33 -7.22 14.83
N TYR A 7 0.72 -6.17 14.10
CA TYR A 7 1.15 -4.88 14.65
C TYR A 7 0.07 -3.83 14.38
N ASN A 8 -0.46 -3.21 15.43
CA ASN A 8 -1.43 -2.11 15.32
C ASN A 8 -0.70 -0.77 15.29
N GLU A 9 -0.19 -0.41 14.11
CA GLU A 9 0.70 0.73 13.92
C GLU A 9 0.46 1.37 12.55
N ASP A 10 1.06 2.54 12.33
CA ASP A 10 1.16 3.11 10.98
C ASP A 10 1.97 2.16 10.08
N CYS A 11 1.39 1.80 8.93
CA CYS A 11 1.98 0.78 8.06
C CYS A 11 3.32 1.21 7.44
N LEU A 12 3.53 2.50 7.14
CA LEU A 12 4.78 2.99 6.57
C LEU A 12 5.88 3.01 7.63
N GLU A 13 5.57 3.39 8.86
CA GLU A 13 6.53 3.31 9.96
C GLU A 13 6.88 1.86 10.34
N ALA A 14 5.90 0.96 10.30
CA ALA A 14 6.14 -0.47 10.52
C ALA A 14 7.05 -1.08 9.44
N LEU A 15 6.83 -0.72 8.17
CA LEU A 15 7.62 -1.21 7.03
C LEU A 15 9.11 -0.85 7.16
N LYS A 16 9.45 0.34 7.66
CA LYS A 16 10.85 0.77 7.88
C LYS A 16 11.66 -0.17 8.80
N ARG A 17 11.00 -0.94 9.67
CA ARG A 17 11.65 -1.91 10.57
C ARG A 17 11.79 -3.30 9.96
N VAL A 18 11.17 -3.55 8.80
CA VAL A 18 11.35 -4.77 8.01
C VAL A 18 12.73 -4.70 7.34
N PRO A 19 13.58 -5.73 7.46
CA PRO A 19 14.88 -5.74 6.80
C PRO A 19 14.77 -5.71 5.26
N ASP A 20 15.80 -5.20 4.60
CA ASP A 20 15.91 -5.22 3.14
C ASP A 20 15.91 -6.66 2.61
N ASN A 21 15.28 -6.89 1.46
CA ASN A 21 15.25 -8.19 0.78
C ASN A 21 14.87 -9.38 1.70
N SER A 22 13.97 -9.18 2.66
CA SER A 22 13.55 -10.25 3.59
C SER A 22 12.20 -10.87 3.25
N VAL A 23 11.42 -10.26 2.36
CA VAL A 23 10.03 -10.67 2.08
C VAL A 23 9.94 -11.40 0.73
N ASP A 24 9.40 -12.62 0.74
CA ASP A 24 9.22 -13.46 -0.46
C ASP A 24 7.94 -13.13 -1.25
N CYS A 25 6.92 -12.59 -0.58
CA CYS A 25 5.65 -12.22 -1.18
C CYS A 25 4.99 -11.09 -0.37
N ILE A 26 4.48 -10.07 -1.05
CA ILE A 26 3.67 -9.01 -0.45
C ILE A 26 2.23 -9.21 -0.90
N ILE A 27 1.30 -9.23 0.05
CA ILE A 27 -0.14 -9.24 -0.21
C ILE A 27 -0.73 -8.06 0.54
N THR A 28 -1.34 -7.12 -0.17
CA THR A 28 -1.79 -5.86 0.42
C THR A 28 -3.13 -5.41 -0.13
N ASP A 29 -3.97 -4.87 0.77
CA ASP A 29 -5.23 -4.22 0.46
C ASP A 29 -5.19 -2.78 1.00
N PRO A 30 -4.52 -1.85 0.29
CA PRO A 30 -4.34 -0.48 0.77
C PRO A 30 -5.57 0.38 0.45
N PRO A 31 -5.68 1.60 1.00
CA PRO A 31 -6.78 2.51 0.69
C PRO A 31 -6.85 2.81 -0.82
N TYR A 32 -8.04 2.82 -1.43
CA TYR A 32 -8.18 3.04 -2.90
C TYR A 32 -8.35 4.51 -3.30
N PHE A 33 -8.56 5.42 -2.34
CA PHE A 33 -8.70 6.87 -2.57
C PHE A 33 -9.78 7.29 -3.58
N LEU A 34 -10.89 6.55 -3.66
CA LEU A 34 -11.93 6.72 -4.70
C LEU A 34 -13.02 7.75 -4.38
N GLY A 35 -12.75 8.72 -3.51
CA GLY A 35 -13.75 9.72 -3.14
C GLY A 35 -15.02 9.12 -2.50
N MET A 36 -14.92 7.89 -1.99
CA MET A 36 -15.91 7.23 -1.15
C MET A 36 -15.14 6.49 -0.07
N THR A 37 -15.41 6.80 1.20
CA THR A 37 -14.91 5.94 2.28
C THR A 37 -15.59 4.58 2.16
N HIS A 38 -14.96 3.50 2.64
CA HIS A 38 -15.59 2.17 2.74
C HIS A 38 -16.93 2.18 3.53
N ASN A 39 -17.25 3.30 4.19
CA ASN A 39 -18.45 3.53 4.98
C ASN A 39 -19.55 4.32 4.21
N GLY A 40 -19.45 4.47 2.89
CA GLY A 40 -20.47 5.12 2.06
C GLY A 40 -20.54 6.64 2.17
N GLN A 41 -19.56 7.30 2.80
CA GLN A 41 -19.48 8.77 2.84
C GLN A 41 -18.71 9.29 1.62
N LYS A 42 -19.13 10.44 1.07
CA LYS A 42 -18.38 11.14 0.01
C LYS A 42 -16.99 11.53 0.54
N GLY A 43 -15.97 10.88 -0.01
CA GLY A 43 -14.57 11.29 0.12
C GLY A 43 -14.35 12.64 -0.56
N SER A 44 -13.36 13.35 -0.07
CA SER A 44 -13.06 14.72 -0.49
C SER A 44 -12.03 14.70 -1.61
N PHE A 45 -12.08 15.66 -2.54
CA PHE A 45 -11.05 15.85 -3.57
C PHE A 45 -9.61 15.96 -3.01
N LYS A 46 -9.45 16.29 -1.71
CA LYS A 46 -8.16 16.25 -1.01
C LYS A 46 -7.52 14.86 -0.98
N ASP A 47 -8.31 13.79 -1.08
CA ASP A 47 -7.84 12.41 -1.00
C ASP A 47 -6.88 12.06 -2.16
N LEU A 48 -7.08 12.66 -3.35
CA LEU A 48 -6.20 12.47 -4.51
C LEU A 48 -4.80 13.06 -4.31
N SER A 49 -4.69 14.17 -3.58
CA SER A 49 -3.39 14.82 -3.31
C SER A 49 -2.52 14.04 -2.32
N ILE A 50 -3.15 13.23 -1.47
CA ILE A 50 -2.50 12.37 -0.48
C ILE A 50 -2.19 10.99 -1.09
N CYS A 51 -3.05 10.53 -2.00
CA CYS A 51 -2.97 9.24 -2.67
C CYS A 51 -1.60 9.01 -3.34
N LYS A 52 -1.16 9.94 -4.20
CA LYS A 52 0.12 9.79 -4.93
C LYS A 52 1.34 9.72 -4.00
N PRO A 53 1.53 10.64 -3.04
CA PRO A 53 2.60 10.53 -2.05
C PRO A 53 2.57 9.23 -1.26
N PHE A 54 1.38 8.82 -0.79
CA PHE A 54 1.23 7.59 -0.01
C PHE A 54 1.65 6.35 -0.82
N TYR A 55 1.13 6.19 -2.03
CA TYR A 55 1.51 5.04 -2.86
C TYR A 55 2.98 5.05 -3.25
N ARG A 56 3.55 6.23 -3.55
CA ARG A 56 4.99 6.34 -3.82
C ARG A 56 5.80 5.79 -2.65
N ASP A 57 5.51 6.25 -1.44
CA ASP A 57 6.27 5.85 -0.25
C ASP A 57 6.04 4.36 0.07
N LEU A 58 4.82 3.86 -0.13
CA LEU A 58 4.49 2.44 0.01
C LEU A 58 5.26 1.55 -0.98
N PHE A 59 5.29 1.92 -2.27
CA PHE A 59 6.00 1.15 -3.29
C PHE A 59 7.53 1.23 -3.13
N GLN A 60 8.05 2.35 -2.61
CA GLN A 60 9.46 2.45 -2.24
C GLN A 60 9.83 1.43 -1.16
N GLU A 61 9.03 1.34 -0.10
CA GLU A 61 9.25 0.35 0.95
C GLU A 61 9.06 -1.08 0.45
N PHE A 62 8.04 -1.35 -0.38
CA PHE A 62 7.86 -2.66 -1.00
C PHE A 62 9.08 -3.09 -1.81
N ASN A 63 9.65 -2.18 -2.62
CA ASN A 63 10.84 -2.47 -3.40
C ASN A 63 12.07 -2.74 -2.54
N ARG A 64 12.20 -2.07 -1.39
CA ARG A 64 13.29 -2.29 -0.43
C ARG A 64 13.19 -3.65 0.27
N VAL A 65 11.99 -4.00 0.77
CA VAL A 65 11.81 -5.18 1.62
C VAL A 65 11.64 -6.47 0.83
N LYS A 66 11.14 -6.41 -0.40
CA LYS A 66 10.91 -7.60 -1.23
C LYS A 66 12.23 -8.14 -1.77
N LYS A 67 12.38 -9.46 -1.81
CA LYS A 67 13.52 -10.10 -2.48
C LYS A 67 13.48 -9.86 -4.00
N PRO A 68 14.62 -9.97 -4.70
CA PRO A 68 14.63 -10.05 -6.16
C PRO A 68 13.74 -11.21 -6.63
N GLY A 69 12.81 -10.94 -7.56
CA GLY A 69 11.85 -11.93 -8.06
C GLY A 69 10.61 -12.18 -7.18
N ALA A 70 10.50 -11.54 -6.01
CA ALA A 70 9.31 -11.63 -5.17
C ALA A 70 8.09 -10.98 -5.83
N CYS A 71 6.92 -11.58 -5.60
CA CYS A 71 5.63 -11.11 -6.12
C CYS A 71 4.96 -10.11 -5.17
N VAL A 72 4.23 -9.14 -5.74
CA VAL A 72 3.38 -8.20 -5.01
C VAL A 72 1.96 -8.34 -5.53
N TYR A 73 1.05 -8.80 -4.68
CA TYR A 73 -0.38 -8.83 -4.92
C TYR A 73 -1.01 -7.59 -4.28
N PHE A 74 -1.55 -6.70 -5.11
CA PHE A 74 -2.06 -5.41 -4.71
C PHE A 74 -3.54 -5.33 -5.05
N PHE A 75 -4.40 -5.30 -4.04
CA PHE A 75 -5.84 -5.26 -4.22
C PHE A 75 -6.31 -3.85 -4.57
N THR A 76 -7.31 -3.77 -5.44
CA THR A 76 -8.00 -2.55 -5.84
C THR A 76 -9.41 -2.90 -6.34
N ASP A 77 -10.29 -1.92 -6.49
CA ASP A 77 -11.59 -2.12 -7.11
C ASP A 77 -11.58 -1.76 -8.61
N TRP A 78 -12.69 -2.06 -9.29
CA TRP A 78 -12.88 -1.80 -10.72
C TRP A 78 -12.80 -0.31 -11.12
N ARG A 79 -12.97 0.62 -10.18
CA ARG A 79 -12.88 2.08 -10.39
C ARG A 79 -11.44 2.57 -10.15
N GLY A 80 -10.76 2.01 -9.17
CA GLY A 80 -9.38 2.32 -8.80
C GLY A 80 -8.34 1.70 -9.73
N TYR A 81 -8.67 0.60 -10.40
CA TYR A 81 -7.76 -0.10 -11.30
C TYR A 81 -7.11 0.82 -12.35
N ALA A 82 -7.90 1.64 -13.05
CA ALA A 82 -7.38 2.55 -14.07
C ALA A 82 -6.47 3.64 -13.48
N PHE A 83 -6.78 4.11 -12.26
CA PHE A 83 -5.95 5.09 -11.57
C PHE A 83 -4.64 4.46 -11.07
N LEU A 84 -4.71 3.26 -10.48
CA LEU A 84 -3.53 2.56 -9.99
C LEU A 84 -2.49 2.38 -11.09
N LEU A 85 -2.91 1.96 -12.29
CA LEU A 85 -2.05 1.84 -13.47
C LEU A 85 -1.35 3.15 -13.90
N SER A 86 -1.84 4.31 -13.47
CA SER A 86 -1.22 5.61 -13.75
C SER A 86 -0.22 6.06 -12.69
N VAL A 87 -0.12 5.34 -11.56
CA VAL A 87 0.70 5.70 -10.39
C VAL A 87 1.80 4.66 -10.10
N VAL A 88 1.61 3.39 -10.48
CA VAL A 88 2.70 2.42 -10.63
C VAL A 88 3.44 2.60 -11.94
#